data_AF-A0A523GD90-F1
#
_entry.id   AF-A0A523GD90-F1
#
_cell.length_a   1.000
_cell.length_b   1.000
_cell.length_c   1.000
_cell.angle_alpha   90.00
_cell.angle_beta   90.00
_cell.angle_gamma   90.00
#
_symmetry.space_group_name_H-M   'P 1'
#
loop_
_entity.id
_entity.type
_entity.pdbx_description
1 polymer ?
#
loop_
_entity_poly.entity_id
_entity_poly.type
_entity_poly.pdbx_seq_one_letter_code
_entity_poly.pdbx_strand_id
1 'polypeptide(L)' 'MPLMGVKKSHQGKGIDALLVADMLKRHRAIGLLGCEMSWVLDNNPKLINFLESIGGIRENEYALYEKDLT' A
#
# COMPACT_ATOMS: atom_id res chain seq x y z
N MET A 1 2.70 6.19 -10.34
CA MET A 1 3.02 4.97 -9.58
C MET A 1 3.99 5.33 -8.45
N PRO A 2 3.59 6.05 -7.39
CA PRO A 2 4.38 6.14 -6.17
C PRO A 2 3.88 5.05 -5.21
N LEU A 3 4.55 3.92 -5.17
CA LEU A 3 4.11 2.79 -4.36
C LEU A 3 5.34 2.19 -3.68
N MET A 4 5.38 2.37 -2.36
CA MET A 4 6.32 1.69 -1.44
C MET A 4 7.80 1.91 -1.79
N GLY A 5 8.26 3.16 -1.82
CA GLY A 5 9.69 3.44 -1.89
C GLY A 5 10.35 3.26 -3.27
N VAL A 6 9.58 3.02 -4.35
CA VAL A 6 10.12 3.01 -5.72
C VAL A 6 10.57 4.42 -6.13
N LYS A 7 11.86 4.54 -6.48
CA LYS A 7 12.46 5.79 -6.97
C LYS A 7 11.65 6.38 -8.13
N LYS A 8 11.43 7.70 -8.12
CA LYS A 8 10.62 8.42 -9.13
C LYS A 8 10.94 8.05 -10.59
N SER A 9 12.22 7.93 -10.94
CA SER A 9 12.68 7.55 -12.29
C SER A 9 12.32 6.12 -12.74
N HIS A 10 11.86 5.28 -11.81
CA HIS A 10 11.52 3.88 -12.05
C HIS A 10 10.02 3.59 -11.86
N GLN A 11 9.24 4.63 -11.58
CA GLN A 11 7.80 4.54 -11.45
C GLN A 11 7.13 4.35 -12.83
N GLY A 12 5.97 3.71 -12.85
CA GLY A 12 5.16 3.43 -14.04
C GLY A 12 5.56 2.17 -14.79
N LYS A 13 6.53 1.41 -14.25
CA LYS A 13 7.13 0.23 -14.90
C LYS A 13 6.66 -1.11 -14.32
N GLY A 14 5.73 -1.11 -13.36
CA GLY A 14 5.19 -2.32 -12.74
C GLY A 14 6.12 -3.01 -11.73
N ILE A 15 7.22 -2.36 -11.32
CA ILE A 15 8.21 -2.94 -10.39
C ILE A 15 7.58 -3.25 -9.02
N ASP A 16 6.79 -2.32 -8.51
CA ASP A 16 5.99 -2.46 -7.29
C ASP A 16 5.03 -3.66 -7.35
N ALA A 17 4.30 -3.82 -8.46
CA ALA A 17 3.38 -4.94 -8.64
C ALA A 17 4.10 -6.30 -8.64
N LEU A 18 5.28 -6.38 -9.26
CA LEU A 18 6.11 -7.59 -9.25
C LEU A 18 6.59 -7.93 -7.83
N LEU A 19 7.02 -6.93 -7.06
CA LEU A 19 7.45 -7.11 -5.68
C LEU A 19 6.30 -7.58 -4.79
N VAL A 20 5.11 -7.00 -4.92
CA VAL A 20 3.91 -7.41 -4.19
C VAL A 20 3.49 -8.84 -4.58
N ALA A 21 3.55 -9.19 -5.87
CA ALA A 21 3.21 -10.54 -6.31
C ALA A 21 4.17 -11.61 -5.77
N ASP A 22 5.49 -11.34 -5.77
CA ASP A 22 6.49 -12.24 -5.19
C ASP A 22 6.31 -12.36 -3.66
N MET A 23 6.07 -11.23 -3.00
CA MET A 23 5.73 -11.18 -1.58
C MET A 23 4.54 -12.11 -1.27
N LEU A 24 3.41 -11.95 -1.95
CA LEU A 24 2.21 -12.75 -1.72
C LEU A 24 2.46 -14.26 -1.91
N LYS A 25 3.23 -14.64 -2.94
CA LYS A 25 3.59 -16.05 -3.18
C LYS A 25 4.39 -16.64 -2.01
N ARG A 26 5.40 -15.92 -1.53
CA ARG A 26 6.24 -16.35 -0.40
C ARG A 26 5.45 -16.43 0.91
N HIS A 27 4.61 -15.44 1.17
CA HIS A 27 3.79 -15.39 2.39
C HIS A 27 2.77 -16.52 2.43
N ARG A 28 2.14 -16.83 1.29
CA ARG A 28 1.23 -17.98 1.20
C ARG A 28 1.92 -19.31 1.48
N ALA A 29 3.18 -19.46 1.04
CA ALA A 29 3.95 -20.68 1.27
C ALA A 29 4.25 -20.95 2.77
N ILE A 30 4.24 -19.90 3.60
CA ILE A 30 4.43 -20.00 5.06
C ILE A 30 3.11 -19.92 5.84
N GLY A 31 1.96 -19.99 5.16
CA GLY A 31 0.64 -19.98 5.78
C GLY A 31 0.13 -18.60 6.20
N LEU A 32 0.77 -17.51 5.75
CA LEU A 32 0.30 -16.16 6.01
C LEU A 32 -0.78 -15.78 4.99
N LEU A 33 -2.01 -15.57 5.48
CA LEU A 33 -3.22 -15.49 4.65
C LEU A 33 -3.62 -14.07 4.24
N GLY A 34 -3.00 -13.05 4.83
CA GLY A 34 -3.30 -11.65 4.52
C GLY A 34 -2.29 -10.71 5.14
N CYS A 35 -2.26 -9.48 4.64
CA CYS A 35 -1.47 -8.38 5.18
C CYS A 35 -2.33 -7.12 5.19
N GLU A 36 -2.06 -6.25 6.14
CA GLU A 36 -2.62 -4.90 6.19
C GLU A 36 -1.62 -3.90 5.60
N MET A 37 -2.13 -2.81 5.06
CA MET A 37 -1.32 -1.65 4.69
C MET A 37 -1.86 -0.41 5.40
N SER A 38 -1.28 -0.11 6.56
CA SER A 38 -1.62 1.09 7.33
C SER A 38 -1.02 2.35 6.70
N TRP A 39 -1.51 3.53 7.10
CA TRP A 39 -0.98 4.84 6.70
C TRP A 39 -1.09 5.17 5.20
N VAL A 40 -2.16 4.72 4.56
CA VAL A 40 -2.52 5.17 3.22
C VAL A 40 -3.27 6.50 3.33
N LEU A 41 -2.68 7.58 2.82
CA LEU A 41 -3.35 8.89 2.81
C LEU A 41 -4.46 8.93 1.76
N ASP A 42 -5.62 9.51 2.12
CA ASP A 42 -6.78 9.66 1.22
C ASP A 42 -6.45 10.47 -0.04
N ASN A 43 -5.42 11.34 0.03
CA ASN A 43 -4.96 12.14 -1.10
C ASN A 43 -3.99 11.40 -2.04
N ASN A 44 -3.79 10.09 -1.87
CA ASN A 44 -2.94 9.26 -2.72
C ASN A 44 -3.77 8.27 -3.56
N PRO A 45 -4.56 8.75 -4.55
CA PRO A 45 -5.45 7.90 -5.34
C PRO A 45 -4.71 6.82 -6.13
N LYS A 46 -3.41 7.03 -6.41
CA LYS A 46 -2.60 6.03 -7.12
C LYS A 46 -2.34 4.80 -6.26
N LEU A 47 -2.10 4.98 -4.96
CA LEU A 47 -1.91 3.88 -4.02
C LEU A 47 -3.25 3.22 -3.70
N ILE A 48 -4.30 4.02 -3.46
CA ILE A 48 -5.65 3.50 -3.20
C ILE A 48 -6.13 2.61 -4.36
N ASN A 49 -6.09 3.11 -5.60
CA ASN A 49 -6.53 2.33 -6.76
C ASN A 49 -5.70 1.05 -6.95
N PHE A 50 -4.41 1.08 -6.62
CA PHE A 50 -3.57 -0.11 -6.70
C PHE A 50 -3.99 -1.16 -5.67
N LEU A 51 -4.20 -0.76 -4.41
CA LEU A 51 -4.65 -1.65 -3.35
C LEU A 51 -5.99 -2.29 -3.69
N GLU A 52 -6.94 -1.49 -4.16
CA GLU A 52 -8.25 -2.00 -4.61
C GLU A 52 -8.10 -2.98 -5.78
N SER A 53 -7.20 -2.70 -6.74
CA SER A 53 -6.97 -3.58 -7.90
C SER A 53 -6.39 -4.96 -7.54
N ILE A 54 -5.71 -5.07 -6.39
CA ILE A 54 -5.13 -6.34 -5.90
C ILE A 54 -6.02 -7.02 -4.85
N GLY A 55 -7.26 -6.55 -4.67
CA GLY A 55 -8.23 -7.13 -3.74
C GLY A 55 -8.13 -6.61 -2.30
N GLY A 56 -7.40 -5.53 -2.07
CA GLY A 56 -7.39 -4.83 -0.79
C GLY A 56 -8.76 -4.22 -0.49
N ILE A 57 -9.13 -4.23 0.78
CA ILE A 57 -10.35 -3.61 1.30
C ILE A 57 -10.00 -2.54 2.31
N ARG A 58 -10.76 -1.43 2.34
CA ARG A 58 -10.63 -0.42 3.39
C ARG A 58 -11.25 -0.97 4.66
N GLU A 59 -10.41 -1.28 5.64
CA GLU A 59 -10.86 -1.80 6.94
C GLU A 59 -10.99 -0.67 7.97
N ASN A 60 -9.99 0.22 8.06
CA ASN A 60 -9.97 1.34 9.00
C ASN A 60 -9.77 2.68 8.29
N GLU A 61 -10.35 3.75 8.86
CA GLU A 61 -10.15 5.14 8.43
C GLU A 61 -9.86 6.01 9.66
N TYR A 62 -8.84 6.85 9.56
CA TYR A 62 -8.34 7.66 10.68
C TYR A 62 -8.24 9.13 10.28
N ALA A 63 -8.68 10.01 11.17
CA ALA A 63 -8.41 11.44 11.08
C ALA A 63 -7.35 11.83 12.11
N LEU A 64 -6.28 12.48 11.66
CA LEU A 64 -5.25 13.01 12.55
C LEU A 64 -5.62 14.43 12.95
N TYR A 65 -5.53 14.70 14.25
CA TYR A 65 -5.74 16.03 14.83
C TYR A 65 -4.47 16.44 15.59
N GLU A 66 -4.11 17.70 15.47
CA GLU A 66 -3.06 18.30 16.29
C GLU A 66 -3.64 19.47 17.09
N LYS A 67 -3.08 19.71 18.28
CA LYS A 67 -3.40 20.86 19.10
C LYS A 67 -2.09 21.43 19.63
N ASP A 68 -1.91 22.73 19.44
CA ASP A 68 -0.84 23.45 20.12
C ASP A 68 -1.14 23.53 21.63
N LEU A 69 -0.16 23.16 22.44
CA LEU A 69 -0.25 23.21 23.90
C LEU A 69 0.44 24.45 24.47
N THR A 70 1.02 25.30 23.61
CA THR A 70 1.64 26.57 24.00
C THR A 70 0.64 27.71 24.15
#